data_AF-T0TFW0-F1
#
_entry.id   AF-T0TFW0-F1
#
_cell.length_a   1.000
_cell.length_b   1.000
_cell.length_c   1.000
_cell.angle_alpha   90.00
_cell.angle_beta   90.00
_cell.angle_gamma   90.00
#
_symmetry.space_group_name_H-M   'P 1'
#
loop_
_entity.id
_entity.type
_entity.pdbx_description
1 polymer ?
#
loop_
_entity_poly.entity_id
_entity_poly.type
_entity_poly.pdbx_seq_one_letter_code
_entity_poly.pdbx_strand_id
1 'polypeptide(L)' 'MKICLVGSSGGHLAHLNMLKPFWKDEERFWVTFDKEDARSILKDEKMYSCHFPTNRNLKNLIKNTFLAIKVLKKKSLM' A
#
# COMPACT_ATOMS: atom_id res chain seq x y z
N MET A 1 -15.21 -7.96 3.94
CA MET A 1 -14.82 -6.54 3.77
C MET A 1 -13.65 -6.44 2.79
N LYS A 2 -13.50 -5.31 2.10
CA LYS A 2 -12.33 -5.04 1.26
C LYS A 2 -11.39 -4.09 1.98
N ILE A 3 -10.15 -4.52 2.23
CA ILE A 3 -9.17 -3.77 3.03
C ILE A 3 -8.07 -3.20 2.13
N CYS A 4 -7.81 -1.90 2.30
CA CYS A 4 -6.66 -1.21 1.72
C CYS A 4 -5.61 -1.01 2.83
N LEU A 5 -4.53 -1.77 2.80
CA LEU A 5 -3.42 -1.67 3.76
C LEU A 5 -2.39 -0.68 3.22
N VAL A 6 -2.26 0.48 3.87
CA VAL A 6 -1.41 1.58 3.40
C VAL A 6 -0.35 1.92 4.44
N GLY A 7 0.91 1.91 4.04
CA GLY A 7 2.02 2.28 4.92
C GLY A 7 3.33 2.45 4.17
N SER A 8 4.30 3.12 4.77
CA SER A 8 5.67 3.17 4.22
C SER A 8 6.40 1.83 4.40
N SER A 9 7.54 1.67 3.73
CA SER A 9 8.51 0.60 4.00
C SER A 9 9.00 0.60 5.47
N GLY A 10 9.67 -0.46 5.89
CA GLY A 10 10.32 -0.61 7.20
C GLY A 10 9.33 -0.92 8.32
N GLY A 11 9.49 -0.28 9.48
CA GLY A 11 8.69 -0.56 10.68
C GLY A 11 7.17 -0.40 10.48
N HIS A 12 6.73 0.57 9.67
CA HIS A 12 5.31 0.74 9.36
C HIS A 12 4.73 -0.49 8.62
N LEU A 13 5.46 -1.00 7.62
CA LEU A 13 5.07 -2.21 6.90
C LEU A 13 5.09 -3.43 7.82
N ALA A 14 6.13 -3.56 8.66
CA ALA A 14 6.24 -4.65 9.62
C ALA A 14 5.04 -4.67 10.59
N HIS A 15 4.67 -3.52 11.15
CA HIS A 15 3.52 -3.40 12.06
C HIS A 15 2.19 -3.73 11.36
N LEU A 16 1.97 -3.26 10.13
CA LEU A 16 0.78 -3.65 9.36
C LEU A 16 0.73 -5.15 9.07
N ASN A 17 1.88 -5.77 8.78
CA ASN A 17 1.96 -7.21 8.56
C ASN A 17 1.69 -8.01 9.84
N MET A 18 2.06 -7.50 11.03
CA MET A 18 1.72 -8.13 12.31
C MET A 18 0.21 -8.19 12.56
N LEU A 19 -0.59 -7.33 11.93
CA LEU A 19 -2.06 -7.40 11.97
C LEU A 19 -2.63 -8.53 11.10
N LYS A 20 -1.82 -9.48 10.62
CA LYS A 20 -2.26 -10.62 9.81
C LYS A 20 -3.49 -11.35 10.34
N PRO A 21 -3.64 -11.63 11.65
CA PRO A 21 -4.86 -12.26 12.16
C PRO A 21 -6.14 -11.48 11.84
N PHE A 22 -6.06 -10.15 11.70
CA PHE A 22 -7.19 -9.28 11.35
C PHE A 22 -7.51 -9.29 9.86
N TRP A 23 -6.51 -9.25 8.97
CA TRP A 23 -6.74 -9.07 7.53
C TRP A 23 -6.65 -10.35 6.68
N LYS A 24 -6.20 -11.48 7.23
CA LYS A 24 -5.91 -12.71 6.47
C LYS A 24 -7.13 -13.34 5.78
N ASP A 25 -8.33 -13.16 6.32
CA ASP A 25 -9.56 -13.76 5.81
C ASP A 25 -10.37 -12.77 4.94
N GLU A 26 -9.82 -11.58 4.71
CA GLU A 26 -10.46 -10.48 4.00
C GLU A 26 -9.85 -10.25 2.62
N GLU A 27 -10.65 -9.77 1.66
CA GLU A 27 -10.11 -9.31 0.38
C GLU A 27 -9.25 -8.07 0.64
N ARG A 28 -8.00 -8.08 0.14
CA ARG A 28 -7.04 -7.03 0.47
C ARG A 28 -6.14 -6.64 -0.69
N PHE A 29 -5.57 -5.46 -0.56
CA PHE A 29 -4.45 -5.00 -1.36
C PHE A 29 -3.61 -4.02 -0.54
N TRP A 30 -2.36 -3.86 -0.95
CA TRP A 30 -1.36 -3.08 -0.27
C TRP A 30 -0.97 -1.87 -1.10
N VAL A 31 -0.71 -0.74 -0.44
CA VAL A 31 -0.10 0.44 -1.04
C VAL A 31 1.11 0.82 -0.21
N THR A 32 2.31 0.65 -0.77
CA THR A 32 3.57 0.94 -0.07
C THR A 32 4.67 1.33 -1.06
N PHE A 33 5.87 1.59 -0.56
CA PHE A 33 7.02 1.95 -1.39
C PHE A 33 7.62 0.71 -2.05
N ASP A 34 8.02 0.83 -3.31
CA ASP A 34 8.73 -0.24 -4.01
C ASP A 34 10.17 -0.35 -3.50
N LYS A 35 10.34 -1.06 -2.39
CA LYS A 35 11.61 -1.36 -1.76
C LYS A 35 11.76 -2.86 -1.55
N GLU A 36 12.99 -3.31 -1.33
CA GLU A 36 13.31 -4.73 -1.17
C GLU A 36 12.53 -5.41 -0.04
N ASP A 37 12.40 -4.74 1.11
CA ASP A 37 11.61 -5.22 2.25
C ASP A 37 10.13 -5.40 1.89
N ALA A 38 9.54 -4.43 1.18
CA ALA A 38 8.17 -4.53 0.69
C ALA A 38 7.98 -5.67 -0.31
N ARG A 39 8.89 -5.80 -1.29
CA ARG A 39 8.86 -6.88 -2.28
C ARG A 39 9.00 -8.26 -1.63
N SER A 40 9.83 -8.38 -0.59
CA SER A 40 10.05 -9.63 0.14
C SER A 40 8.85 -10.00 1.01
N ILE A 41 8.35 -9.06 1.83
CA ILE A 41 7.22 -9.30 2.75
C ILE A 41 5.91 -9.53 1.99
N LEU A 42 5.70 -8.82 0.88
CA LEU A 42 4.44 -8.80 0.12
C LEU A 42 4.51 -9.59 -1.19
N LYS A 43 5.45 -10.53 -1.32
CA LYS A 43 5.70 -11.27 -2.58
C LYS A 43 4.46 -11.97 -3.17
N ASP A 44 3.56 -12.44 -2.31
CA ASP A 44 2.35 -13.18 -2.68
C ASP A 44 1.07 -12.30 -2.54
N GLU A 45 1.24 -11.00 -2.31
CA GLU A 45 0.15 -10.07 -2.04
C GLU A 45 -0.04 -9.07 -3.20
N LYS A 46 -1.26 -8.56 -3.37
CA LYS A 46 -1.55 -7.53 -4.39
C LYS A 46 -1.04 -6.17 -3.90
N MET A 47 0.13 -5.74 -4.40
CA MET A 47 0.76 -4.46 -4.02
C MET A 47 0.68 -3.41 -5.14
N TYR A 48 0.41 -2.17 -4.78
CA TYR A 48 0.56 -0.98 -5.61
C TYR A 48 1.68 -0.09 -5.06
N SER A 49 2.69 0.17 -5.87
CA SER A 49 3.81 1.03 -5.50
C SER A 49 3.41 2.51 -5.50
N CYS A 50 3.60 3.21 -4.37
CA CYS A 50 3.43 4.66 -4.28
C CYS A 50 4.78 5.40 -4.26
N HIS A 51 4.74 6.68 -4.59
CA HIS A 51 5.93 7.51 -4.76
C HIS A 51 6.48 8.01 -3.42
N PHE A 52 7.80 7.96 -3.27
CA PHE A 52 8.56 8.47 -2.12
C PHE A 52 9.77 9.31 -2.59
N PRO A 53 10.34 10.19 -1.74
CA PRO A 53 9.92 10.54 -0.38
C PRO A 53 8.60 11.31 -0.37
N THR A 54 7.80 11.11 0.67
CA THR A 54 6.49 11.77 0.87
C THR A 54 6.60 13.07 1.67
N ASN A 55 7.62 13.17 2.53
CA ASN A 55 7.83 14.34 3.38
C ASN A 55 8.32 15.53 2.55
N ARG A 56 7.63 16.67 2.68
CA ARG A 56 7.99 17.94 2.02
C ARG A 56 8.16 17.83 0.49
N ASN A 57 7.38 16.97 -0.15
CA ASN A 57 7.49 16.71 -1.59
C ASN A 57 6.14 16.88 -2.30
N LEU A 58 5.87 18.10 -2.78
CA LEU A 58 4.62 18.44 -3.47
C LEU A 58 4.42 17.65 -4.76
N LYS A 59 5.51 17.38 -5.49
CA LYS A 59 5.46 16.57 -6.72
C LYS A 59 4.96 15.16 -6.44
N ASN A 60 5.45 14.53 -5.38
CA ASN A 60 5.01 13.20 -4.98
C ASN A 60 3.62 13.21 -4.34
N LEU A 61 3.22 14.29 -3.66
CA LEU A 61 1.84 14.46 -3.20
C LEU A 61 0.87 14.37 -4.40
N ILE A 62 1.08 15.19 -5.43
CA ILE A 62 0.23 15.21 -6.62
C ILE A 62 0.19 13.84 -7.30
N LYS A 63 1.36 13.21 -7.52
CA LYS A 63 1.43 11.88 -8.13
C LYS A 63 0.69 10.82 -7.31
N ASN A 64 0.85 10.83 -5.98
CA ASN A 64 0.19 9.88 -5.09
C ASN A 64 -1.33 10.14 -5.01
N THR A 65 -1.79 11.39 -5.11
CA THR A 65 -3.23 11.70 -5.22
C THR A 65 -3.83 11.08 -6.48
N PHE A 66 -3.19 11.23 -7.64
CA PHE A 66 -3.66 10.59 -8.87
C PHE A 66 -3.61 9.06 -8.80
N LEU A 67 -2.55 8.51 -8.21
CA LEU A 67 -2.44 7.08 -7.97
C LEU A 67 -3.59 6.57 -7.08
N ALA A 68 -3.87 7.26 -5.98
CA ALA A 68 -4.95 6.90 -5.06
C ALA A 68 -6.31 6.87 -5.78
N ILE A 69 -6.63 7.91 -6.55
CA ILE A 69 -7.86 7.97 -7.35
C ILE A 69 -7.94 6.78 -8.33
N LYS A 70 -6.84 6.46 -9.03
CA LYS A 70 -6.77 5.35 -9.99
C LYS A 70 -6.96 4.00 -9.30
N VAL A 71 -6.29 3.76 -8.18
CA VAL A 71 -6.36 2.50 -7.42
C VAL A 71 -7.74 2.32 -6.81
N LEU A 72 -8.29 3.35 -6.16
CA LEU A 72 -9.62 3.31 -5.55
C LEU A 72 -10.71 3.08 -6.59
N LYS A 73 -10.67 3.77 -7.74
CA LYS A 73 -11.62 3.50 -8.84
C LYS A 73 -11.53 2.05 -9.32
N LYS A 74 -10.31 1.53 -9.55
CA LYS A 74 -10.11 0.15 -10.00
C LYS A 74 -10.59 -0.90 -8.97
N LYS A 75 -10.55 -0.59 -7.68
CA LYS A 75 -10.91 -1.51 -6.58
C LYS A 75 -12.33 -1.35 -6.04
N SER A 76 -12.95 -0.19 -6.23
CA SER A 76 -14.31 0.11 -5.79
C SER A 76 -15.38 -0.26 -6.83
N LEU A 77 -15.02 -0.30 -8.11
CA LEU A 77 -15.91 -0.69 -9.21
C LEU A 77 -15.88 -2.19 -9.51
N MET A 78 -15.16 -2.99 -8.70
CA MET A 78 -14.90 -4.40 -8.94
C MET A 78 -15.01 -5.21 -7.65
#